data_AF-A0A7C8HXN9-F1
#
_entry.id   AF-A0A7C8HXN9-F1
#
_cell.length_a   1.000
_cell.length_b   1.000
_cell.length_c   1.000
_cell.angle_alpha   90.00
_cell.angle_beta   90.00
_cell.angle_gamma   90.00
#
_symmetry.space_group_name_H-M   'P 1'
#
loop_
_entity.id
_entity.type
_entity.pdbx_description
1 polymer ?
#
loop_
_entity_poly.entity_id
_entity_poly.type
_entity_poly.pdbx_seq_one_letter_code
_entity_poly.pdbx_strand_id
1 'polypeptide(L)'
;MASQDTKKNRSPMQDDTLHSAQSREHSCMVSNHTLLDHGRPQRTGCPEVIFCEGKTPAQVASIFQEMINTHGECLGTRASKEHFDAVQKAIPNVRFNTDARTLIFDDSNKKKIGCVLVINAGTSDHCVAEEAAQTAEFLGSNVLRHFDCGVAGVHRALHAAKDFTKASAIVAVAGMDGALPTVVAGLSPAPVIAVPTSVGYGTGLGGVAALMTMLNGCAPGVSVVNIDNGFGAGYQAHIINTMAYHNR
;
A
#
# COMPACT_ATOMS: atom_id res chain seq x y z
N MET A 1 -39.64 -27.41 55.11
CA MET A 1 -38.18 -27.16 55.00
C MET A 1 -37.95 -26.48 53.66
N ALA A 2 -38.10 -25.16 53.62
CA ALA A 2 -36.98 -24.20 53.56
C ALA A 2 -36.11 -24.49 52.32
N SER A 3 -36.46 -23.91 51.19
CA SER A 3 -35.91 -22.64 50.67
C SER A 3 -34.71 -22.88 49.79
N GLN A 4 -34.84 -22.58 48.50
CA GLN A 4 -33.97 -21.62 47.83
C GLN A 4 -34.50 -21.27 46.44
N ASP A 5 -35.08 -20.07 46.39
CA ASP A 5 -35.27 -19.24 45.21
C ASP A 5 -33.94 -19.02 44.49
N THR A 6 -33.83 -19.42 43.24
CA THR A 6 -32.82 -18.88 42.32
C THR A 6 -33.46 -17.77 41.48
N LYS A 7 -33.65 -16.61 42.13
CA LYS A 7 -33.89 -15.34 41.44
C LYS A 7 -32.70 -15.01 40.55
N LYS A 8 -32.92 -15.19 39.25
CA LYS A 8 -32.47 -14.36 38.12
C LYS A 8 -31.62 -13.15 38.53
N ASN A 9 -30.30 -13.35 38.59
CA ASN A 9 -29.32 -12.28 38.79
C ASN A 9 -28.97 -11.68 37.41
N ARG A 10 -29.74 -10.67 36.96
CA ARG A 10 -29.31 -9.79 35.86
C ARG A 10 -28.51 -8.64 36.47
N SER A 11 -27.20 -8.67 36.31
CA SER A 11 -26.32 -7.54 36.60
C SER A 11 -26.59 -6.40 35.61
N PRO A 12 -26.61 -5.13 36.05
CA PRO A 12 -26.77 -3.98 35.17
C PRO A 12 -25.42 -3.65 34.53
N MET A 13 -25.14 -4.23 33.36
CA MET A 13 -24.03 -3.82 32.48
C MET A 13 -24.51 -3.79 31.03
N GLN A 14 -25.62 -3.11 30.80
CA GLN A 14 -26.09 -2.72 29.48
C GLN A 14 -26.63 -1.30 29.68
N ASP A 15 -25.80 -0.29 29.37
CA ASP A 15 -26.22 1.00 28.79
C ASP A 15 -25.15 2.12 28.80
N ASP A 16 -23.91 1.88 29.23
CA ASP A 16 -22.91 2.98 29.32
C ASP A 16 -21.78 3.01 28.26
N THR A 17 -21.72 2.07 27.31
CA THR A 17 -20.64 2.05 26.28
C THR A 17 -20.96 2.79 24.99
N LEU A 18 -22.17 3.35 24.83
CA LEU A 18 -22.54 4.11 23.63
C LEU A 18 -22.48 5.63 23.82
N HIS A 19 -22.22 6.12 25.04
CA HIS A 19 -22.25 7.56 25.34
C HIS A 19 -20.88 8.23 25.56
N SER A 20 -19.75 7.52 25.37
CA SER A 20 -18.41 8.12 25.47
C SER A 20 -17.70 8.34 24.13
N ALA A 21 -18.34 8.10 22.99
CA ALA A 21 -17.76 8.29 21.65
C ALA A 21 -17.90 9.72 21.08
N GLN A 22 -18.28 10.69 21.93
CA GLN A 22 -18.29 12.10 21.58
C GLN A 22 -17.21 12.82 22.38
N SER A 23 -15.98 12.88 21.85
CA SER A 23 -15.01 13.90 22.27
C SER A 23 -13.88 14.09 21.26
N ARG A 24 -13.98 15.24 20.57
CA ARG A 24 -13.01 15.93 19.69
C ARG A 24 -13.06 15.50 18.22
N GLU A 25 -13.31 16.48 17.35
CA GLU A 25 -13.30 16.33 15.89
C GLU A 25 -11.91 15.90 15.43
N HIS A 26 -11.74 14.63 15.04
CA HIS A 26 -10.47 14.07 14.55
C HIS A 26 -10.20 14.41 13.08
N SER A 27 -10.83 15.47 12.58
CA SER A 27 -10.84 15.81 11.17
C SER A 27 -10.71 17.31 10.96
N CYS A 28 -9.69 17.73 10.20
CA CYS A 28 -9.43 19.13 9.88
C CYS A 28 -9.86 19.42 8.44
N MET A 29 -10.63 20.49 8.24
CA MET A 29 -10.95 20.98 6.89
C MET A 29 -9.77 21.77 6.33
N VAL A 30 -9.12 21.23 5.30
CA VAL A 30 -8.08 21.91 4.56
C VAL A 30 -8.70 22.75 3.45
N SER A 31 -8.51 24.07 3.57
CA SER A 31 -8.85 25.06 2.54
C SER A 31 -10.26 24.92 1.95
N ASN A 32 -11.24 24.50 2.76
CA ASN A 32 -12.65 24.28 2.41
C ASN A 32 -12.93 23.23 1.32
N HIS A 33 -11.99 22.35 0.97
CA HIS A 33 -12.19 21.34 -0.08
C HIS A 33 -11.91 19.90 0.34
N THR A 34 -11.14 19.68 1.41
CA THR A 34 -10.78 18.34 1.88
C THR A 34 -10.93 18.24 3.39
N LEU A 35 -11.55 17.17 3.87
CA LEU A 35 -11.59 16.81 5.28
C LEU A 35 -10.57 15.69 5.52
N LEU A 36 -9.50 15.98 6.25
CA LEU A 36 -8.45 14.98 6.53
C LEU A 36 -8.78 14.13 7.75
N ASP A 37 -8.43 12.85 7.72
CA ASP A 37 -8.59 11.94 8.86
C ASP A 37 -7.30 11.85 9.68
N HIS A 38 -7.10 12.82 10.57
CA HIS A 38 -5.93 12.86 11.45
C HIS A 38 -5.91 11.69 12.45
N GLY A 39 -7.06 11.06 12.68
CA GLY A 39 -7.21 9.89 13.55
C GLY A 39 -6.85 8.56 12.89
N ARG A 40 -6.46 8.53 11.61
CA ARG A 40 -6.17 7.30 10.86
C ARG A 40 -5.01 6.50 11.46
N PRO A 41 -3.85 7.09 11.83
CA PRO A 41 -2.73 6.34 12.40
C PRO A 41 -3.10 5.53 13.64
N GLN A 42 -3.96 6.07 14.51
CA GLN A 42 -4.38 5.40 15.75
C GLN A 42 -5.25 4.17 15.47
N ARG A 43 -5.98 4.15 14.34
CA ARG A 43 -6.86 3.04 13.96
C ARG A 43 -6.17 2.01 13.07
N THR A 44 -5.31 2.45 12.15
CA THR A 44 -4.75 1.58 11.11
C THR A 44 -3.24 1.42 11.18
N GLY A 45 -2.56 2.13 12.07
CA GLY A 45 -1.10 2.14 12.18
C GLY A 45 -0.38 2.99 11.13
N CYS A 46 -1.11 3.65 10.21
CA CYS A 46 -0.51 4.41 9.12
C CYS A 46 -1.29 5.72 8.86
N PRO A 47 -0.61 6.83 8.53
CA PRO A 47 -1.27 8.08 8.14
C PRO A 47 -2.02 7.94 6.81
N GLU A 48 -2.88 8.92 6.52
CA GLU A 48 -3.52 9.06 5.21
C GLU A 48 -2.46 9.33 4.11
N VAL A 49 -2.77 8.96 2.87
CA VAL A 49 -1.89 9.14 1.71
C VAL A 49 -2.65 9.87 0.62
N ILE A 50 -1.98 10.80 -0.05
CA ILE A 50 -2.63 11.68 -1.02
C ILE A 50 -2.63 11.01 -2.39
N PHE A 51 -3.80 10.58 -2.87
CA PHE A 51 -3.97 10.25 -4.29
C PHE A 51 -3.95 11.54 -5.12
N CYS A 52 -2.83 11.89 -5.76
CA CYS A 52 -2.68 13.18 -6.42
C CYS A 52 -3.41 13.27 -7.77
N GLU A 53 -3.57 12.14 -8.47
CA GLU A 53 -4.27 12.10 -9.76
C GLU A 53 -5.71 12.62 -9.64
N GLY A 54 -6.11 13.49 -10.57
CA GLY A 54 -7.41 14.17 -10.56
C GLY A 54 -7.53 15.37 -9.62
N LYS A 55 -6.54 15.65 -8.76
CA LYS A 55 -6.48 16.87 -7.94
C LYS A 55 -5.71 17.97 -8.67
N THR A 56 -5.97 19.23 -8.31
CA THR A 56 -5.15 20.35 -8.79
C THR A 56 -3.83 20.46 -8.02
N PRO A 57 -2.75 21.03 -8.61
CA PRO A 57 -1.50 21.26 -7.89
C PRO A 57 -1.64 22.06 -6.60
N ALA A 58 -2.53 23.06 -6.58
CA ALA A 58 -2.80 23.85 -5.38
C ALA A 58 -3.47 23.02 -4.28
N GLN A 59 -4.44 22.17 -4.63
CA GLN A 59 -5.07 21.26 -3.67
C GLN A 59 -4.04 20.28 -3.09
N VAL A 60 -3.20 19.66 -3.94
CA VAL A 60 -2.16 18.74 -3.47
C VAL A 60 -1.21 19.45 -2.52
N ALA A 61 -0.70 20.64 -2.86
CA ALA A 61 0.19 21.41 -1.98
C ALA A 61 -0.45 21.73 -0.63
N SER A 62 -1.73 22.15 -0.62
CA SER A 62 -2.44 22.45 0.64
C SER A 62 -2.61 21.22 1.53
N ILE A 63 -2.98 20.06 0.96
CA ILE A 63 -3.16 18.83 1.71
C ILE A 63 -1.81 18.32 2.22
N PHE A 64 -0.79 18.35 1.38
CA PHE A 64 0.56 17.88 1.72
C PHE A 64 1.14 18.66 2.91
N GLN A 65 0.96 19.99 2.91
CA GLN A 65 1.41 20.83 4.02
C GLN A 65 0.70 20.49 5.34
N GLU A 66 -0.62 20.32 5.32
CA GLU A 66 -1.37 19.98 6.54
C GLU A 66 -0.99 18.59 7.08
N MET A 67 -0.80 17.62 6.19
CA MET A 67 -0.37 16.27 6.56
C MET A 67 1.00 16.27 7.25
N ILE A 68 1.97 17.04 6.73
CA ILE A 68 3.28 17.18 7.39
C ILE A 68 3.12 17.87 8.75
N ASN A 69 2.33 18.95 8.84
CA ASN A 69 2.14 19.67 10.11
C ASN A 69 1.56 18.76 11.19
N THR A 70 0.70 17.81 10.80
CA THR A 70 0.00 16.91 11.72
C THR A 70 0.81 15.67 12.06
N HIS A 71 1.44 15.04 11.06
CA HIS A 71 2.04 13.71 11.21
C HIS A 71 3.57 13.71 11.08
N GLY A 72 4.18 14.81 10.65
CA GLY A 72 5.62 14.91 10.39
C GLY A 72 6.08 14.18 9.11
N GLU A 73 5.22 13.40 8.48
CA GLU A 73 5.49 12.67 7.24
C GLU A 73 4.26 12.67 6.31
N CYS A 74 4.48 12.61 5.00
CA CYS A 74 3.44 12.54 4.00
C CYS A 74 3.93 11.84 2.73
N LEU A 75 3.06 10.98 2.18
CA LEU A 75 3.20 10.35 0.88
C LEU A 75 2.08 10.84 -0.04
N GLY A 76 2.45 11.22 -1.26
CA GLY A 76 1.53 11.44 -2.37
C GLY A 76 1.82 10.47 -3.50
N THR A 77 0.78 9.90 -4.11
CA THR A 77 0.88 8.89 -5.18
C THR A 77 0.29 9.41 -6.49
N ARG A 78 0.74 8.84 -7.61
CA ARG A 78 0.35 9.25 -8.98
C ARG A 78 0.48 10.75 -9.26
N ALA A 79 1.47 11.39 -8.65
CA ALA A 79 1.79 12.79 -8.85
C ALA A 79 2.29 13.09 -10.27
N SER A 80 2.06 14.32 -10.72
CA SER A 80 2.67 14.86 -11.94
C SER A 80 3.80 15.81 -11.56
N LYS A 81 4.56 16.29 -12.56
CA LYS A 81 5.60 17.30 -12.34
C LYS A 81 5.01 18.60 -11.80
N GLU A 82 3.82 18.99 -12.26
CA GLU A 82 3.11 20.18 -11.79
C GLU A 82 2.70 20.05 -10.31
N HIS A 83 2.29 18.86 -9.87
CA HIS A 83 2.04 18.58 -8.46
C HIS A 83 3.31 18.77 -7.62
N PHE A 84 4.43 18.19 -8.08
CA PHE A 84 5.72 18.36 -7.41
C PHE A 84 6.13 19.82 -7.31
N ASP A 85 6.08 20.57 -8.43
CA ASP A 85 6.52 21.96 -8.46
C ASP A 85 5.67 22.86 -7.56
N ALA A 86 4.39 22.56 -7.39
CA ALA A 86 3.52 23.26 -6.45
C ALA A 86 3.88 22.95 -4.99
N VAL A 87 4.12 21.67 -4.66
CA VAL A 87 4.47 21.23 -3.29
C VAL A 87 5.87 21.74 -2.91
N GLN A 88 6.84 21.67 -3.83
CA GLN A 88 8.23 22.07 -3.59
C GLN A 88 8.36 23.56 -3.24
N LYS A 89 7.50 24.42 -3.79
CA LYS A 89 7.47 25.86 -3.44
C LYS A 89 7.17 26.10 -1.95
N ALA A 90 6.31 25.27 -1.36
CA ALA A 90 5.95 25.36 0.05
C ALA A 90 6.89 24.53 0.95
N ILE A 91 7.35 23.38 0.43
CA ILE A 91 8.12 22.38 1.17
C ILE A 91 9.39 22.06 0.36
N PRO A 92 10.49 22.81 0.55
CA PRO A 92 11.69 22.67 -0.28
C PRO A 92 12.34 21.28 -0.28
N ASN A 93 12.18 20.53 0.82
CA ASN A 93 12.81 19.22 1.02
C ASN A 93 11.94 18.04 0.55
N VAL A 94 10.79 18.28 -0.08
CA VAL A 94 9.96 17.20 -0.64
C VAL A 94 10.74 16.48 -1.75
N ARG A 95 10.72 15.14 -1.72
CA ARG A 95 11.35 14.30 -2.74
C ARG A 95 10.30 13.88 -3.77
N PHE A 96 10.68 13.88 -5.04
CA PHE A 96 9.83 13.36 -6.12
C PHE A 96 10.54 12.22 -6.83
N ASN A 97 9.88 11.07 -6.89
CA ASN A 97 10.29 9.97 -7.75
C ASN A 97 9.48 10.05 -9.05
N THR A 98 10.17 10.29 -10.15
CA THR A 98 9.56 10.40 -11.48
C THR A 98 9.01 9.08 -11.97
N ASP A 99 9.67 7.97 -11.67
CA ASP A 99 9.29 6.64 -12.13
C ASP A 99 8.05 6.16 -11.38
N ALA A 100 8.08 6.24 -10.05
CA ALA A 100 6.95 5.87 -9.19
C ALA A 100 5.80 6.89 -9.22
N ARG A 101 6.07 8.11 -9.70
CA ARG A 101 5.17 9.26 -9.60
C ARG A 101 4.74 9.54 -8.16
N THR A 102 5.68 9.52 -7.21
CA THR A 102 5.36 9.78 -5.79
C THR A 102 6.07 11.00 -5.23
N LEU A 103 5.37 11.71 -4.34
CA LEU A 103 5.90 12.79 -3.52
C LEU A 103 6.12 12.27 -2.10
N ILE A 104 7.31 12.47 -1.54
CA ILE A 104 7.66 11.93 -0.22
C ILE A 104 8.29 13.02 0.63
N PHE A 105 7.76 13.18 1.85
CA PHE A 105 8.41 13.89 2.93
C PHE A 105 8.35 12.99 4.18
N ASP A 106 9.50 12.64 4.72
CA ASP A 106 9.66 11.73 5.86
C ASP A 106 11.03 11.95 6.52
N ASP A 107 11.27 11.26 7.65
CA ASP A 107 12.61 11.10 8.20
C ASP A 107 13.38 10.03 7.40
N SER A 108 14.42 10.45 6.68
CA SER A 108 15.27 9.53 5.91
C SER A 108 16.00 8.50 6.79
N ASN A 109 16.07 8.70 8.11
CA ASN A 109 16.67 7.78 9.07
C ASN A 109 15.65 6.85 9.75
N LYS A 110 14.37 6.89 9.33
CA LYS A 110 13.33 5.99 9.84
C LYS A 110 13.80 4.55 9.76
N LYS A 111 13.87 3.87 10.92
CA LYS A 111 14.32 2.48 11.00
C LYS A 111 13.33 1.59 10.26
N LYS A 112 13.84 0.87 9.26
CA LYS A 112 13.06 -0.09 8.48
C LYS A 112 13.15 -1.50 9.07
N ILE A 113 12.05 -2.25 9.00
CA ILE A 113 11.93 -3.61 9.58
C ILE A 113 11.55 -4.66 8.54
N GLY A 114 11.80 -5.92 8.89
CA GLY A 114 11.44 -7.08 8.07
C GLY A 114 11.97 -6.98 6.63
N CYS A 115 11.25 -7.58 5.69
CA CYS A 115 11.55 -7.53 4.26
C CYS A 115 10.27 -7.75 3.44
N VAL A 116 9.97 -6.79 2.56
CA VAL A 116 9.03 -6.94 1.45
C VAL A 116 9.85 -7.12 0.17
N LEU A 117 9.43 -8.02 -0.72
CA LEU A 117 10.05 -8.13 -2.04
C LEU A 117 9.07 -7.59 -3.09
N VAL A 118 9.55 -6.74 -3.98
CA VAL A 118 8.79 -6.23 -5.12
C VAL A 118 9.43 -6.76 -6.39
N ILE A 119 8.64 -7.41 -7.23
CA ILE A 119 9.08 -7.99 -8.51
C ILE A 119 8.15 -7.55 -9.62
N ASN A 120 8.68 -7.15 -10.78
CA ASN A 120 7.87 -6.80 -11.94
C ASN A 120 8.21 -7.59 -13.19
N ALA A 121 7.25 -7.71 -14.11
CA ALA A 121 7.43 -8.52 -15.32
C ALA A 121 8.27 -7.81 -16.38
N GLY A 122 8.04 -6.53 -16.63
CA GLY A 122 8.84 -5.76 -17.60
C GLY A 122 9.04 -4.31 -17.19
N THR A 123 9.87 -3.60 -17.95
CA THR A 123 10.15 -2.17 -17.72
C THR A 123 8.89 -1.31 -17.76
N SER A 124 7.89 -1.68 -18.56
CA SER A 124 6.61 -0.97 -18.62
C SER A 124 5.80 -1.05 -17.31
N ASP A 125 6.04 -2.08 -16.48
CA ASP A 125 5.39 -2.24 -15.18
C ASP A 125 6.15 -1.50 -14.05
N HIS A 126 7.28 -0.85 -14.37
CA HIS A 126 8.22 -0.32 -13.38
C HIS A 126 7.62 0.80 -12.54
N CYS A 127 6.80 1.67 -13.12
CA CYS A 127 6.16 2.75 -12.37
C CYS A 127 5.25 2.23 -11.25
N VAL A 128 4.45 1.20 -11.53
CA VAL A 128 3.55 0.56 -10.56
C VAL A 128 4.34 -0.21 -9.50
N ALA A 129 5.42 -0.88 -9.91
CA ALA A 129 6.30 -1.59 -8.98
C ALA A 129 7.04 -0.64 -8.04
N GLU A 130 7.58 0.47 -8.54
CA GLU A 130 8.23 1.46 -7.69
C GLU A 130 7.24 2.19 -6.77
N GLU A 131 6.00 2.45 -7.21
CA GLU A 131 4.95 2.97 -6.31
C GLU A 131 4.71 2.02 -5.13
N ALA A 132 4.64 0.70 -5.38
CA ALA A 132 4.50 -0.29 -4.32
C ALA A 132 5.73 -0.34 -3.39
N ALA A 133 6.92 -0.30 -3.96
CA ALA A 133 8.17 -0.34 -3.22
C ALA A 133 8.32 0.90 -2.31
N GLN A 134 8.10 2.09 -2.86
CA GLN A 134 8.19 3.34 -2.10
C GLN A 134 7.09 3.47 -1.05
N THR A 135 5.89 2.96 -1.33
CA THR A 135 4.83 2.89 -0.32
C THR A 135 5.27 2.03 0.87
N ALA A 136 5.78 0.82 0.63
CA ALA A 136 6.23 -0.05 1.71
C ALA A 136 7.44 0.54 2.48
N GLU A 137 8.36 1.22 1.80
CA GLU A 137 9.51 1.89 2.42
C GLU A 137 9.10 3.08 3.28
N PHE A 138 8.20 3.93 2.78
CA PHE A 138 7.66 5.07 3.51
C PHE A 138 6.99 4.64 4.81
N LEU A 139 6.26 3.52 4.77
CA LEU A 139 5.61 2.95 5.95
C LEU A 139 6.60 2.27 6.91
N GLY A 140 7.84 1.98 6.48
CA GLY A 140 8.90 1.46 7.34
C GLY A 140 9.32 0.01 7.09
N SER A 141 9.02 -0.57 5.93
CA SER A 141 9.56 -1.88 5.54
C SER A 141 10.92 -1.75 4.83
N ASN A 142 11.81 -2.72 5.02
CA ASN A 142 12.90 -2.92 4.04
C ASN A 142 12.31 -3.51 2.76
N VAL A 143 12.78 -3.05 1.59
CA VAL A 143 12.29 -3.53 0.31
C VAL A 143 13.43 -4.05 -0.56
N LEU A 144 13.31 -5.30 -1.01
CA LEU A 144 14.13 -5.87 -2.08
C LEU A 144 13.39 -5.71 -3.41
N ARG A 145 14.08 -5.32 -4.46
CA ARG A 145 13.52 -5.09 -5.80
C ARG A 145 14.15 -6.03 -6.82
N HIS A 146 13.31 -6.66 -7.64
CA HIS A 146 13.73 -7.44 -8.81
C HIS A 146 12.98 -6.93 -10.04
N PHE A 147 13.70 -6.66 -11.12
CA PHE A 147 13.10 -6.06 -12.32
C PHE A 147 13.21 -6.93 -13.55
N ASP A 148 12.30 -6.70 -14.50
CA ASP A 148 12.27 -7.39 -15.78
C ASP A 148 12.30 -8.91 -15.58
N CYS A 149 11.39 -9.44 -14.77
CA CYS A 149 11.31 -10.87 -14.44
C CYS A 149 10.15 -11.58 -15.16
N GLY A 150 9.72 -11.06 -16.31
CA GLY A 150 8.56 -11.54 -17.05
C GLY A 150 8.66 -12.98 -17.52
N VAL A 151 7.50 -13.62 -17.73
CA VAL A 151 7.40 -15.05 -18.03
C VAL A 151 8.04 -15.43 -19.38
N ALA A 152 8.06 -14.52 -20.35
CA ALA A 152 8.81 -14.71 -21.61
C ALA A 152 10.30 -14.98 -21.39
N GLY A 153 10.86 -14.50 -20.28
CA GLY A 153 12.21 -14.77 -19.80
C GLY A 153 12.20 -15.42 -18.42
N VAL A 154 11.42 -16.49 -18.22
CA VAL A 154 11.16 -17.12 -16.91
C VAL A 154 12.42 -17.39 -16.06
N HIS A 155 13.57 -17.64 -16.69
CA HIS A 155 14.86 -17.80 -16.01
C HIS A 155 15.24 -16.59 -15.12
N ARG A 156 14.76 -15.38 -15.44
CA ARG A 156 14.97 -14.18 -14.63
C ARG A 156 14.17 -14.23 -13.32
N ALA A 157 12.91 -14.66 -13.37
CA ALA A 157 12.11 -14.94 -12.17
C ALA A 157 12.71 -16.07 -11.33
N LEU A 158 13.20 -17.14 -11.97
CA LEU A 158 13.89 -18.24 -11.27
C LEU A 158 15.18 -17.76 -10.58
N HIS A 159 15.91 -16.83 -11.19
CA HIS A 159 17.08 -16.22 -10.56
C HIS A 159 16.70 -15.37 -9.34
N ALA A 160 15.61 -14.60 -9.42
CA ALA A 160 15.09 -13.80 -8.32
C ALA A 160 14.60 -14.68 -7.14
N ALA A 161 14.17 -15.92 -7.41
CA ALA A 161 13.61 -16.82 -6.41
C ALA A 161 14.57 -17.13 -5.23
N LYS A 162 15.88 -16.96 -5.41
CA LYS A 162 16.88 -17.09 -4.34
C LYS A 162 16.64 -16.13 -3.15
N ASP A 163 15.91 -15.04 -3.38
CA ASP A 163 15.61 -14.03 -2.36
C ASP A 163 14.18 -14.17 -1.79
N PHE A 164 13.33 -15.04 -2.34
CA PHE A 164 11.92 -15.13 -1.92
C PHE A 164 11.76 -15.57 -0.46
N THR A 165 12.66 -16.42 0.03
CA THR A 165 12.66 -16.88 1.44
C THR A 165 13.01 -15.77 2.43
N LYS A 166 13.58 -14.65 1.98
CA LYS A 166 13.88 -13.50 2.83
C LYS A 166 12.64 -12.65 3.11
N ALA A 167 11.67 -12.69 2.19
CA ALA A 167 10.50 -11.82 2.21
C ALA A 167 9.40 -12.36 3.14
N SER A 168 8.74 -11.46 3.85
CA SER A 168 7.49 -11.73 4.58
C SER A 168 6.26 -11.64 3.68
N ALA A 169 6.36 -10.87 2.60
CA ALA A 169 5.35 -10.69 1.56
C ALA A 169 6.03 -10.32 0.24
N ILE A 170 5.47 -10.76 -0.88
CA ILE A 170 5.95 -10.42 -2.22
C ILE A 170 4.88 -9.64 -2.98
N VAL A 171 5.23 -8.49 -3.53
CA VAL A 171 4.40 -7.77 -4.50
C VAL A 171 4.86 -8.14 -5.90
N ALA A 172 3.99 -8.77 -6.68
CA ALA A 172 4.28 -9.17 -8.05
C ALA A 172 3.44 -8.35 -9.04
N VAL A 173 4.12 -7.57 -9.88
CA VAL A 173 3.50 -6.58 -10.78
C VAL A 173 3.63 -7.04 -12.22
N ALA A 174 2.52 -7.14 -12.95
CA ALA A 174 2.56 -7.56 -14.35
C ALA A 174 1.35 -7.08 -15.15
N GLY A 175 1.61 -6.55 -16.35
CA GLY A 175 0.61 -6.34 -17.39
C GLY A 175 0.53 -7.51 -18.38
N MET A 176 0.09 -7.23 -19.60
CA MET A 176 -0.04 -8.22 -20.68
C MET A 176 -0.94 -9.41 -20.29
N ASP A 177 -0.37 -10.60 -20.17
CA ASP A 177 -1.04 -11.84 -19.78
C ASP A 177 -1.16 -11.98 -18.25
N GLY A 178 -0.44 -11.19 -17.47
CA GLY A 178 -0.54 -11.17 -16.00
C GLY A 178 -0.05 -12.45 -15.32
N ALA A 179 0.79 -13.25 -15.97
CA ALA A 179 1.17 -14.58 -15.50
C ALA A 179 2.26 -14.60 -14.40
N LEU A 180 3.02 -13.53 -14.23
CA LEU A 180 4.15 -13.51 -13.26
C LEU A 180 3.73 -13.85 -11.81
N PRO A 181 2.65 -13.30 -11.23
CA PRO A 181 2.32 -13.56 -9.83
C PRO A 181 2.07 -15.04 -9.51
N THR A 182 1.49 -15.81 -10.44
CA THR A 182 1.24 -17.24 -10.22
C THR A 182 2.53 -18.05 -10.28
N VAL A 183 3.48 -17.68 -11.15
CA VAL A 183 4.83 -18.25 -11.18
C VAL A 183 5.56 -17.97 -9.86
N VAL A 184 5.52 -16.73 -9.38
CA VAL A 184 6.15 -16.34 -8.11
C VAL A 184 5.54 -17.11 -6.93
N ALA A 185 4.22 -17.23 -6.88
CA ALA A 185 3.53 -17.97 -5.81
C ALA A 185 3.89 -19.46 -5.80
N GLY A 186 4.13 -20.08 -6.96
CA GLY A 186 4.61 -21.47 -7.05
C GLY A 186 6.05 -21.67 -6.54
N LEU A 187 6.83 -20.61 -6.40
CA LEU A 187 8.25 -20.64 -6.02
C LEU A 187 8.52 -20.06 -4.63
N SER A 188 7.53 -19.41 -4.02
CA SER A 188 7.68 -18.60 -2.81
C SER A 188 6.96 -19.22 -1.61
N PRO A 189 7.58 -19.27 -0.42
CA PRO A 189 6.87 -19.58 0.81
C PRO A 189 6.06 -18.39 1.36
N ALA A 190 6.35 -17.18 0.90
CA ALA A 190 5.68 -15.95 1.31
C ALA A 190 4.44 -15.68 0.44
N PRO A 191 3.36 -15.08 1.00
CA PRO A 191 2.18 -14.70 0.25
C PRO A 191 2.51 -13.67 -0.83
N VAL A 192 1.77 -13.73 -1.94
CA VAL A 192 1.93 -12.87 -3.11
C VAL A 192 0.75 -11.91 -3.23
N ILE A 193 1.06 -10.62 -3.32
CA ILE A 193 0.10 -9.58 -3.67
C ILE A 193 0.31 -9.26 -5.16
N ALA A 194 -0.63 -9.68 -5.98
CA ALA A 194 -0.62 -9.52 -7.42
C ALA A 194 -1.18 -8.14 -7.82
N VAL A 195 -0.41 -7.39 -8.61
CA VAL A 195 -0.80 -6.07 -9.12
C VAL A 195 -0.89 -6.16 -10.65
N PRO A 196 -2.11 -6.24 -11.21
CA PRO A 196 -2.28 -6.13 -12.64
C PRO A 196 -1.96 -4.70 -13.07
N THR A 197 -1.22 -4.53 -14.17
CA THR A 197 -1.02 -3.20 -14.75
C THR A 197 -1.88 -3.02 -16.00
N SER A 198 -2.14 -1.77 -16.35
CA SER A 198 -2.84 -1.43 -17.61
C SER A 198 -1.96 -1.58 -18.86
N VAL A 199 -0.70 -2.03 -18.70
CA VAL A 199 0.23 -2.28 -19.79
C VAL A 199 -0.25 -3.42 -20.68
N GLY A 200 -0.12 -3.21 -21.98
CA GLY A 200 -0.32 -4.21 -23.01
C GLY A 200 -1.11 -3.66 -24.18
N TYR A 201 -1.52 -4.54 -25.08
CA TYR A 201 -2.20 -4.16 -26.31
C TYR A 201 -3.32 -5.13 -26.67
N GLY A 202 -4.16 -4.71 -27.63
CA GLY A 202 -5.23 -5.55 -28.19
C GLY A 202 -6.22 -6.02 -27.12
N THR A 203 -6.26 -7.34 -26.89
CA THR A 203 -7.18 -8.00 -25.97
C THR A 203 -6.86 -7.80 -24.49
N GLY A 204 -5.79 -7.07 -24.17
CA GLY A 204 -5.45 -6.70 -22.79
C GLY A 204 -6.49 -5.79 -22.11
N LEU A 205 -7.25 -5.01 -22.90
CA LEU A 205 -8.33 -4.12 -22.45
C LEU A 205 -7.97 -3.26 -21.22
N GLY A 206 -6.80 -2.60 -21.25
CA GLY A 206 -6.35 -1.74 -20.16
C GLY A 206 -6.05 -2.48 -18.85
N GLY A 207 -5.59 -3.74 -18.95
CA GLY A 207 -5.19 -4.56 -17.79
C GLY A 207 -6.26 -5.56 -17.33
N VAL A 208 -7.46 -5.55 -17.93
CA VAL A 208 -8.52 -6.51 -17.59
C VAL A 208 -8.09 -7.95 -17.85
N ALA A 209 -7.35 -8.22 -18.93
CA ALA A 209 -6.83 -9.56 -19.17
C ALA A 209 -5.88 -10.01 -18.04
N ALA A 210 -4.90 -9.18 -17.67
CA ALA A 210 -3.98 -9.45 -16.58
C ALA A 210 -4.72 -9.66 -15.24
N LEU A 211 -5.68 -8.78 -14.93
CA LEU A 211 -6.53 -8.91 -13.74
C LEU A 211 -7.28 -10.25 -13.71
N MET A 212 -7.92 -10.63 -14.82
CA MET A 212 -8.63 -11.89 -14.91
C MET A 212 -7.69 -13.09 -14.80
N THR A 213 -6.50 -13.05 -15.40
CA THR A 213 -5.49 -14.10 -15.22
C THR A 213 -5.11 -14.26 -13.75
N MET A 214 -4.82 -13.14 -13.06
CA MET A 214 -4.41 -13.16 -11.65
C MET A 214 -5.53 -13.67 -10.73
N LEU A 215 -6.79 -13.31 -10.99
CA LEU A 215 -7.95 -13.77 -10.22
C LEU A 215 -8.28 -15.25 -10.48
N ASN A 216 -8.08 -15.74 -11.70
CA ASN A 216 -8.33 -17.14 -12.07
C ASN A 216 -7.14 -18.07 -11.79
N GLY A 217 -6.02 -17.52 -11.30
CA GLY A 217 -4.85 -18.30 -10.93
C GLY A 217 -5.16 -19.31 -9.82
N CYS A 218 -4.67 -20.54 -9.96
CA CYS A 218 -4.88 -21.60 -8.98
C CYS A 218 -3.85 -21.63 -7.85
N ALA A 219 -2.82 -20.78 -7.92
CA ALA A 219 -1.76 -20.75 -6.93
C ALA A 219 -2.31 -20.21 -5.58
N PRO A 220 -2.30 -21.02 -4.51
CA PRO A 220 -2.75 -20.56 -3.20
C PRO A 220 -1.80 -19.46 -2.69
N GLY A 221 -2.34 -18.55 -1.87
CA GLY A 221 -1.55 -17.45 -1.29
C GLY A 221 -1.37 -16.23 -2.21
N VAL A 222 -2.07 -16.18 -3.35
CA VAL A 222 -2.18 -14.98 -4.19
C VAL A 222 -3.40 -14.15 -3.77
N SER A 223 -3.21 -12.85 -3.56
CA SER A 223 -4.28 -11.86 -3.41
C SER A 223 -4.11 -10.77 -4.45
N VAL A 224 -5.21 -10.33 -5.09
CA VAL A 224 -5.15 -9.41 -6.23
C VAL A 224 -5.66 -8.02 -5.81
N VAL A 225 -4.91 -6.97 -6.16
CA VAL A 225 -5.36 -5.58 -6.02
C VAL A 225 -5.92 -5.05 -7.34
N ASN A 226 -6.50 -3.84 -7.30
CA ASN A 226 -6.99 -3.19 -8.51
C ASN A 226 -5.84 -2.88 -9.50
N ILE A 227 -6.22 -2.64 -10.76
CA ILE A 227 -5.29 -2.31 -11.85
C ILE A 227 -4.50 -1.04 -11.49
N ASP A 228 -3.19 -1.11 -11.70
CA ASP A 228 -2.20 -0.07 -11.40
C ASP A 228 -2.18 0.36 -9.92
N ASN A 229 -2.69 -0.45 -9.00
CA ASN A 229 -2.75 -0.11 -7.57
C ASN A 229 -1.47 -0.52 -6.84
N GLY A 230 -0.33 0.07 -7.22
CA GLY A 230 0.95 -0.15 -6.56
C GLY A 230 0.90 0.26 -5.09
N PHE A 231 0.28 1.40 -4.80
CA PHE A 231 0.04 1.89 -3.44
C PHE A 231 -0.64 0.82 -2.54
N GLY A 232 -1.80 0.31 -2.96
CA GLY A 232 -2.57 -0.66 -2.17
C GLY A 232 -1.80 -1.97 -1.95
N ALA A 233 -0.96 -2.36 -2.90
CA ALA A 233 -0.11 -3.52 -2.78
C ALA A 233 1.05 -3.30 -1.80
N GLY A 234 1.76 -2.18 -1.91
CA GLY A 234 2.83 -1.81 -0.99
C GLY A 234 2.34 -1.66 0.46
N TYR A 235 1.16 -1.06 0.63
CA TYR A 235 0.51 -0.91 1.93
C TYR A 235 0.17 -2.27 2.56
N GLN A 236 -0.46 -3.18 1.81
CA GLN A 236 -0.77 -4.53 2.31
C GLN A 236 0.50 -5.34 2.60
N ALA A 237 1.51 -5.25 1.74
CA ALA A 237 2.80 -5.91 1.96
C ALA A 237 3.46 -5.41 3.24
N HIS A 238 3.41 -4.10 3.52
CA HIS A 238 3.91 -3.55 4.78
C HIS A 238 3.16 -4.12 6.00
N ILE A 239 1.83 -4.18 5.96
CA ILE A 239 1.06 -4.75 7.08
C ILE A 239 1.46 -6.20 7.36
N ILE A 240 1.49 -7.03 6.32
CA ILE A 240 1.89 -8.44 6.45
C ILE A 240 3.32 -8.53 6.99
N ASN A 241 4.24 -7.71 6.48
CA ASN A 241 5.62 -7.67 6.94
C ASN A 241 5.74 -7.31 8.41
N THR A 242 5.01 -6.29 8.88
CA THR A 242 5.02 -5.85 10.27
C THR A 242 4.48 -6.94 11.19
N MET A 243 3.36 -7.59 10.82
CA MET A 243 2.81 -8.72 11.57
C MET A 243 3.79 -9.90 11.63
N ALA A 244 4.41 -10.26 10.50
CA ALA A 244 5.37 -11.35 10.44
C ALA A 244 6.65 -11.04 11.23
N TYR A 245 7.11 -9.79 11.25
CA TYR A 245 8.32 -9.38 11.97
C TYR A 245 8.15 -9.44 13.49
N HIS A 246 6.98 -9.03 14.01
CA HIS A 246 6.73 -9.04 15.46
C HIS A 246 6.41 -10.42 16.04
N ASN A 247 6.05 -11.39 15.19
CA ASN A 247 5.78 -12.78 15.58
C ASN A 247 7.04 -13.69 15.48
N ARG A 248 8.22 -13.13 15.22
CA ARG A 248 9.50 -13.87 15.15
C ARG A 248 10.24 -13.89 16.48
#